data_AF-A0A151LK69-F1
#
_entry.id   AF-A0A151LK69-F1
#
_cell.length_a   1.000
_cell.length_b   1.000
_cell.length_c   1.000
_cell.angle_alpha   90.00
_cell.angle_beta   90.00
_cell.angle_gamma   90.00
#
_symmetry.space_group_name_H-M   'P 1'
#
loop_
_entity.id
_entity.type
_entity.pdbx_description
1 polymer ?
#
loop_
_entity_poly.entity_id
_entity_poly.type
_entity_poly.pdbx_seq_one_letter_code
_entity_poly.pdbx_strand_id
1 'polypeptide(L)'
;VCYIDTEGTFRPEKVFKIAERYGLDGEAVLDNILYARAFTHEHLYQLLAISAAKMCEEPFALLVVDSIISLFRVDFSGRGELSERQQKLNKTMSILSKLSEQFNIAILITNQVMSDPGATMTFIANPMKP
;
A
#
# COMPACT_ATOMS: atom_id res chain seq x y z
N VAL A 1 0.17 10.81 11.14
CA VAL A 1 0.45 9.74 10.13
C VAL A 1 -0.87 9.27 9.56
N CYS A 2 -0.95 8.92 8.27
CA CYS A 2 -2.11 8.27 7.69
C CYS A 2 -1.74 6.82 7.32
N TYR A 3 -2.50 5.84 7.80
CA TYR A 3 -2.28 4.41 7.55
C TYR A 3 -3.51 3.82 6.87
N ILE A 4 -3.35 3.40 5.62
CA ILE A 4 -4.37 2.68 4.85
C ILE A 4 -4.00 1.20 4.83
N ASP A 5 -4.79 0.40 5.54
CA ASP A 5 -4.64 -1.04 5.65
C ASP A 5 -5.58 -1.75 4.68
N THR A 6 -5.05 -2.63 3.85
CA THR A 6 -5.82 -3.44 2.90
C THR A 6 -5.90 -4.91 3.34
N GLU A 7 -5.03 -5.35 4.26
CA GLU A 7 -4.90 -6.74 4.68
C GLU A 7 -5.43 -6.97 6.11
N GLY A 8 -5.67 -5.92 6.88
CA GLY A 8 -6.05 -6.00 8.29
C GLY A 8 -4.88 -6.39 9.19
N THR A 9 -3.66 -5.98 8.85
CA THR A 9 -2.39 -6.30 9.53
C THR A 9 -2.01 -5.27 10.59
N PHE A 10 -2.66 -4.11 10.64
CA PHE A 10 -2.37 -3.07 11.63
C PHE A 10 -2.71 -3.53 13.05
N ARG A 11 -1.78 -3.31 13.98
CA ARG A 11 -1.88 -3.75 15.38
C ARG A 11 -1.44 -2.59 16.29
N PRO A 12 -2.38 -1.81 16.88
CA PRO A 12 -2.06 -0.67 17.73
C PRO A 12 -1.08 -1.01 18.87
N GLU A 13 -1.21 -2.21 19.44
CA GLU A 13 -0.35 -2.70 20.52
C GLU A 13 1.13 -2.82 20.12
N LYS A 14 1.43 -2.99 18.82
CA LYS A 14 2.81 -2.98 18.33
C LYS A 14 3.37 -1.56 18.29
N VAL A 15 2.57 -0.59 17.87
CA VAL A 15 2.95 0.82 17.87
C VAL A 15 3.18 1.31 19.29
N PHE A 16 2.31 0.91 20.22
CA PHE A 16 2.42 1.23 21.64
C PHE A 16 3.78 0.80 22.22
N LYS A 17 4.17 -0.46 21.99
CA LYS A 17 5.49 -0.98 22.44
C LYS A 17 6.67 -0.26 21.80
N ILE A 18 6.53 0.19 20.56
CA ILE A 18 7.56 1.00 19.89
C ILE A 18 7.64 2.37 20.57
N ALA A 19 6.51 3.02 20.86
CA ALA A 19 6.47 4.30 21.55
C ALA A 19 7.15 4.25 22.93
N GLU A 20 6.84 3.22 23.74
CA GLU A 20 7.48 3.01 25.05
C GLU A 20 9.01 2.91 24.95
N ARG A 21 9.52 2.20 23.94
CA ARG A 21 10.97 2.07 23.70
C ARG A 21 11.65 3.43 23.46
N TYR A 22 10.93 4.38 22.87
CA TYR A 22 11.43 5.74 22.62
C TYR A 22 11.08 6.72 23.75
N GLY A 23 10.48 6.25 24.86
CA GLY A 23 10.07 7.10 25.97
C GLY A 23 8.90 8.03 25.64
N LEU A 24 8.07 7.66 24.66
CA LEU A 24 6.88 8.41 24.25
C LEU A 24 5.63 7.81 24.90
N ASP A 25 4.62 8.65 25.12
CA ASP A 25 3.29 8.19 25.53
C ASP A 25 2.60 7.46 24.36
N GLY A 26 2.27 6.19 24.58
CA GLY A 26 1.70 5.32 23.56
C GLY A 26 0.30 5.74 23.11
N GLU A 27 -0.52 6.28 24.02
CA GLU A 27 -1.86 6.78 23.69
C GLU A 27 -1.77 8.02 22.80
N ALA A 28 -0.97 9.02 23.20
CA ALA A 28 -0.72 10.20 22.37
C ALA A 28 -0.13 9.85 21.00
N VAL A 29 0.74 8.83 20.90
CA VAL A 29 1.27 8.38 19.60
C VAL A 29 0.17 7.76 18.73
N LEU A 30 -0.71 6.92 19.31
CA LEU A 30 -1.80 6.30 18.57
C LEU A 30 -2.83 7.32 18.08
N ASP A 31 -3.14 8.34 18.88
CA ASP A 31 -4.04 9.43 18.49
C ASP A 31 -3.51 10.23 17.29
N ASN A 32 -2.19 10.25 17.08
CA ASN A 32 -1.54 10.89 15.93
C ASN A 32 -1.53 10.01 14.65
N ILE A 33 -2.20 8.85 14.66
CA ILE A 33 -2.30 7.93 13.52
C ILE A 33 -3.75 7.84 13.05
N LEU A 34 -4.03 8.46 11.90
CA LEU A 34 -5.29 8.26 11.19
C LEU A 34 -5.25 6.88 10.50
N TYR A 35 -6.11 5.97 10.95
CA TYR A 35 -6.22 4.62 10.38
C TYR A 35 -7.49 4.46 9.54
N ALA A 36 -7.36 3.83 8.38
CA ALA A 36 -8.49 3.43 7.55
C ALA A 36 -8.26 2.04 6.95
N ARG A 37 -9.33 1.27 6.78
CA ARG A 37 -9.29 -0.04 6.12
C ARG A 37 -9.94 0.01 4.75
N ALA A 38 -9.18 -0.34 3.71
CA ALA A 38 -9.68 -0.47 2.35
C ALA A 38 -10.10 -1.92 2.08
N PHE A 39 -11.19 -2.10 1.32
CA PHE A 39 -11.73 -3.43 1.00
C PHE A 39 -11.75 -3.73 -0.50
N THR A 40 -11.68 -2.70 -1.35
CA THR A 40 -11.63 -2.80 -2.81
C THR A 40 -10.72 -1.72 -3.37
N HIS A 41 -10.25 -1.87 -4.62
CA HIS A 41 -9.43 -0.84 -5.26
C HIS A 41 -10.17 0.51 -5.37
N GLU A 42 -11.49 0.50 -5.62
CA GLU A 42 -12.31 1.72 -5.65
C GLU A 42 -12.40 2.41 -4.28
N HIS A 43 -12.56 1.62 -3.21
CA HIS A 43 -12.54 2.15 -1.84
C HIS A 43 -11.18 2.78 -1.51
N LEU A 44 -10.08 2.17 -1.96
CA LEU A 44 -8.75 2.78 -1.83
C LEU A 44 -8.67 4.16 -2.51
N TYR A 45 -9.23 4.31 -3.71
CA TYR A 45 -9.29 5.63 -4.37
C TYR A 45 -10.07 6.67 -3.56
N GLN A 46 -11.21 6.28 -3.00
CA GLN A 46 -12.01 7.16 -2.15
C GLN A 46 -11.25 7.56 -0.87
N LEU A 47 -10.57 6.61 -0.23
CA LEU A 47 -9.76 6.86 0.95
C LEU A 47 -8.58 7.80 0.66
N LEU A 48 -7.94 7.69 -0.52
CA LEU A 48 -6.90 8.63 -0.92
C LEU A 48 -7.45 10.06 -1.11
N ALA A 49 -8.66 10.21 -1.65
CA ALA A 49 -9.31 11.52 -1.76
C ALA A 49 -9.67 12.10 -0.39
N ILE A 50 -10.20 11.28 0.52
CA ILE A 50 -10.48 11.68 1.92
C ILE A 50 -9.17 12.05 2.64
N SER A 51 -8.11 11.27 2.44
CA SER A 51 -6.80 11.54 3.03
C SER A 51 -6.24 12.87 2.54
N ALA A 52 -6.37 13.18 1.25
CA ALA A 52 -5.97 14.47 0.70
C ALA A 52 -6.76 15.63 1.33
N ALA A 53 -8.07 15.48 1.51
CA ALA A 53 -8.88 16.48 2.20
C ALA A 53 -8.42 16.69 3.64
N LYS A 54 -8.08 15.61 4.37
CA LYS A 54 -7.53 15.69 5.72
C LYS A 54 -6.14 16.32 5.78
N MET A 55 -5.29 16.08 4.78
CA MET A 55 -3.98 16.72 4.66
C MET A 55 -4.05 18.22 4.39
N CYS A 56 -5.20 18.74 3.92
CA CYS A 56 -5.45 20.18 3.84
C CYS A 56 -5.82 20.81 5.20
N GLU A 57 -6.40 20.02 6.11
CA GLU A 57 -6.84 20.49 7.44
C GLU A 57 -5.69 20.43 8.45
N GLU A 58 -4.90 19.36 8.40
CA GLU A 58 -3.88 19.04 9.40
C GLU A 58 -2.58 18.56 8.74
N PRO A 59 -1.40 18.82 9.34
CA PRO A 59 -0.14 18.38 8.79
C PRO A 59 0.05 16.86 8.96
N PHE A 60 0.39 16.19 7.85
CA PHE A 60 0.84 14.80 7.87
C PHE A 60 2.32 14.73 7.48
N ALA A 61 3.06 13.77 8.03
CA ALA A 61 4.45 13.51 7.64
C ALA A 61 4.61 12.24 6.78
N LEU A 62 3.67 11.30 6.92
CA LEU A 62 3.75 9.96 6.33
C LEU A 62 2.35 9.45 5.98
N LEU A 63 2.24 8.90 4.77
CA LEU A 63 1.14 8.05 4.30
C LEU A 63 1.67 6.63 4.07
N VAL A 64 1.03 5.62 4.68
CA VAL A 64 1.34 4.20 4.50
C VAL A 64 0.19 3.52 3.78
N VAL A 65 0.50 2.72 2.75
CA VAL A 65 -0.44 1.83 2.05
C VAL A 65 0.05 0.40 2.17
N ASP A 66 -0.58 -0.40 3.04
CA ASP A 66 -0.19 -1.78 3.35
C ASP A 66 -1.34 -2.76 3.06
N SER A 67 -1.33 -3.56 1.98
CA SER A 67 -0.45 -3.51 0.82
C SER A 67 -1.20 -3.03 -0.43
N ILE A 68 -0.49 -2.37 -1.35
CA ILE A 68 -1.14 -1.83 -2.54
C ILE A 68 -1.67 -2.93 -3.45
N ILE A 69 -0.96 -4.06 -3.55
CA ILE A 69 -1.27 -5.10 -4.53
C ILE A 69 -2.42 -6.02 -4.10
N SER A 70 -2.70 -6.11 -2.80
CA SER A 70 -3.70 -7.04 -2.24
C SER A 70 -5.07 -6.85 -2.91
N LEU A 71 -5.54 -5.61 -2.97
CA LEU A 71 -6.85 -5.28 -3.56
C LEU A 71 -6.89 -5.55 -5.06
N PHE A 72 -5.84 -5.18 -5.80
CA PHE A 72 -5.76 -5.41 -7.25
C PHE A 72 -5.64 -6.88 -7.64
N ARG A 73 -5.23 -7.77 -6.73
CA ARG A 73 -5.21 -9.22 -6.99
C ARG A 73 -6.57 -9.87 -6.83
N VAL A 74 -7.36 -9.37 -5.88
CA VAL A 74 -8.71 -9.86 -5.64
C VAL A 74 -9.64 -9.37 -6.74
N ASP A 75 -9.53 -8.09 -7.11
CA ASP A 75 -10.45 -7.46 -8.07
C ASP A 75 -10.11 -7.78 -9.53
N PHE A 76 -8.89 -8.23 -9.83
CA PHE A 76 -8.44 -8.59 -11.19
C PHE A 76 -7.75 -9.95 -11.21
N SER A 77 -8.44 -10.94 -11.76
CA SER A 77 -8.04 -12.34 -11.77
C SER A 77 -7.58 -12.83 -13.15
N GLY A 78 -6.47 -13.57 -13.16
CA GLY A 78 -5.95 -14.18 -14.39
C GLY A 78 -5.21 -13.22 -15.32
N ARG A 79 -4.77 -13.75 -16.48
CA ARG A 79 -3.93 -13.02 -17.45
C ARG A 79 -4.73 -12.06 -18.34
N GLY A 80 -6.03 -12.30 -18.54
CA GLY A 80 -6.90 -11.46 -19.39
C GLY A 80 -7.09 -10.05 -18.86
N GLU A 81 -7.10 -9.89 -17.53
CA GLU A 81 -7.31 -8.61 -16.85
C GLU A 81 -5.99 -7.91 -16.49
N LEU A 82 -4.85 -8.48 -16.89
CA LEU A 82 -3.53 -7.94 -16.55
C LEU A 82 -3.37 -6.49 -17.03
N SER A 83 -3.77 -6.20 -18.27
CA SER A 83 -3.66 -4.84 -18.82
C SER A 83 -4.49 -3.84 -18.01
N GLU A 84 -5.74 -4.17 -17.71
CA GLU A 84 -6.64 -3.31 -16.94
C GLU A 84 -6.14 -3.09 -15.51
N ARG A 85 -5.66 -4.16 -14.86
CA ARG A 85 -5.03 -4.09 -13.55
C ARG A 85 -3.84 -3.13 -13.56
N GLN A 86 -2.93 -3.26 -14.53
CA GLN A 86 -1.76 -2.39 -14.62
C GLN A 86 -2.16 -0.93 -14.86
N GLN A 87 -3.17 -0.67 -15.69
CA GLN A 87 -3.66 0.70 -15.92
C GLN A 87 -4.22 1.32 -14.64
N LYS A 88 -5.03 0.57 -13.88
CA LYS A 88 -5.63 1.05 -12.62
C LYS A 88 -4.58 1.21 -11.53
N LEU A 89 -3.62 0.30 -11.41
CA LEU A 89 -2.51 0.43 -10.48
C LEU A 89 -1.66 1.68 -10.79
N ASN A 90 -1.32 1.90 -12.06
CA ASN A 90 -0.54 3.08 -12.49
C ASN A 90 -1.25 4.40 -12.16
N LYS A 91 -2.58 4.45 -12.31
CA LYS A 91 -3.38 5.60 -11.90
C LYS A 91 -3.28 5.86 -10.39
N THR A 92 -3.36 4.81 -9.56
CA THR A 92 -3.16 4.93 -8.10
C THR A 92 -1.77 5.44 -7.77
N MET A 93 -0.72 4.90 -8.42
CA MET A 93 0.65 5.36 -8.23
C MET A 93 0.84 6.83 -8.61
N SER A 94 0.20 7.29 -9.69
CA SER A 94 0.24 8.69 -10.09
C SER A 94 -0.43 9.60 -9.06
N ILE A 95 -1.55 9.18 -8.45
CA ILE A 95 -2.19 9.92 -7.36
C ILE A 95 -1.26 10.01 -6.15
N LEU A 96 -0.67 8.89 -5.73
CA LEU A 96 0.27 8.86 -4.61
C LEU A 96 1.46 9.81 -4.86
N SER A 97 2.08 9.76 -6.04
CA SER A 97 3.17 10.68 -6.38
C SER A 97 2.76 12.15 -6.27
N LYS A 98 1.56 12.50 -6.78
CA LYS A 98 1.02 13.86 -6.67
C LYS A 98 0.79 14.27 -5.22
N LEU A 99 0.25 13.39 -4.38
CA LEU A 99 0.05 13.67 -2.95
C LEU A 99 1.38 13.93 -2.23
N SER A 100 2.42 13.13 -2.55
CA SER A 100 3.76 13.32 -1.97
C SER A 100 4.32 14.70 -2.31
N GLU A 101 4.23 15.12 -3.58
CA GLU A 101 4.72 16.43 -4.03
C GLU A 101 3.88 17.59 -3.50
N GLN A 102 2.55 17.46 -3.49
CA GLN A 102 1.64 18.54 -3.07
C GLN A 102 1.72 18.84 -1.58
N PHE A 103 1.80 17.81 -0.75
CA PHE A 103 1.79 17.94 0.71
C PHE A 103 3.19 17.79 1.33
N ASN A 104 4.22 17.54 0.53
CA ASN A 104 5.60 17.29 0.98
C ASN A 104 5.69 16.19 2.05
N ILE A 105 5.01 15.06 1.79
CA ILE A 105 4.94 13.91 2.71
C ILE A 105 5.68 12.71 2.16
N ALA A 106 6.19 11.87 3.06
CA ALA A 106 6.70 10.56 2.70
C ALA A 106 5.53 9.60 2.40
N ILE A 107 5.69 8.75 1.38
CA ILE A 107 4.74 7.68 1.08
C ILE A 107 5.46 6.34 1.12
N LEU A 108 4.97 5.44 1.97
CA LEU A 108 5.45 4.08 2.09
C LEU A 108 4.40 3.12 1.55
N ILE A 109 4.81 2.23 0.65
CA ILE A 109 3.93 1.24 0.02
C ILE A 109 4.56 -0.13 0.18
N THR A 110 3.76 -1.12 0.59
CA THR A 110 4.19 -2.52 0.59
C THR A 110 3.57 -3.27 -0.58
N ASN A 111 4.30 -4.28 -1.06
CA ASN A 111 3.86 -5.15 -2.16
C ASN A 111 4.28 -6.59 -1.86
N GLN A 112 3.31 -7.47 -1.63
CA GLN A 112 3.55 -8.89 -1.38
C GLN A 112 3.86 -9.61 -2.70
N VAL A 113 5.07 -10.11 -2.90
CA VAL A 113 5.44 -10.87 -4.13
C VAL A 113 5.19 -12.36 -3.92
N MET A 114 4.55 -13.04 -4.87
CA MET A 114 4.48 -14.51 -4.89
C MET A 114 5.54 -15.08 -5.82
N SER A 115 6.05 -16.26 -5.49
CA SER A 115 7.01 -17.01 -6.30
C SER A 115 6.47 -17.27 -7.72
N ASP A 116 7.29 -16.96 -8.72
CA ASP A 116 6.97 -17.07 -10.14
C ASP A 116 6.74 -18.55 -10.55
N PRO A 117 5.53 -18.95 -10.99
CA PRO A 117 5.28 -20.28 -11.53
C PRO A 117 6.02 -20.55 -12.85
N GLY A 118 6.56 -19.51 -13.50
CA GLY A 118 7.34 -19.59 -14.73
C GLY A 118 8.68 -20.30 -14.56
N ALA A 119 9.25 -20.34 -13.36
CA ALA A 119 10.51 -21.05 -13.09
C ALA A 119 10.40 -22.58 -13.29
N THR A 120 9.20 -23.13 -13.21
CA THR A 120 8.93 -24.56 -13.49
C THR A 120 8.74 -24.88 -14.97
N MET A 121 8.62 -23.88 -15.85
CA MET A 121 8.43 -24.06 -17.30
C MET A 121 9.72 -23.91 -18.11
N THR A 122 10.85 -23.57 -17.47
CA THR A 122 12.14 -23.31 -18.14
C THR A 122 13.08 -24.52 -18.20
N PHE A 123 12.62 -25.74 -17.92
CA PHE A 123 13.37 -26.96 -18.26
C PHE A 123 13.29 -27.26 -19.77
N ILE A 124 13.64 -26.28 -20.60
CA ILE A 124 14.09 -26.57 -21.95
C ILE A 124 15.59 -26.85 -21.80
N ALA A 125 15.95 -28.14 -21.86
CA ALA A 125 17.34 -28.55 -21.93
C ALA A 125 18.02 -27.73 -23.03
N ASN A 126 19.06 -26.98 -22.64
CA ASN A 126 19.85 -26.16 -23.54
C ASN A 126 20.23 -27.01 -24.76
N PRO A 127 19.75 -26.73 -25.99
CA PRO A 127 20.16 -27.50 -27.14
C PRO A 127 21.66 -27.25 -27.31
N MET A 128 22.47 -28.27 -27.05
CA MET A 128 23.90 -28.19 -27.25
C MET A 128 24.13 -27.77 -28.70
N LYS A 129 24.74 -26.60 -28.89
CA LYS A 129 25.16 -26.15 -30.21
C LYS A 129 26.16 -27.19 -30.77
N PRO A 130 26.06 -27.53 -32.06
CA PRO A 130 27.05 -28.36 -32.73
C PRO A 130 28.43 -27.69 -32.75
#